data_AF-G1UWC3-F1
#
_entry.id   AF-G1UWC3-F1
#
_cell.length_a   1.000
_cell.length_b   1.000
_cell.length_c   1.000
_cell.angle_alpha   90.00
_cell.angle_beta   90.00
_cell.angle_gamma   90.00
#
_symmetry.space_group_name_H-M   'P 1'
#
loop_
_entity.id
_entity.type
_entity.pdbx_description
1 polymer ?
#
loop_
_entity_poly.entity_id
_entity_poly.type
_entity_poly.pdbx_seq_one_letter_code
_entity_poly.pdbx_strand_id
1 'polypeptide(L)' 'MDPNLNSAFDILRDKLGTHGAAASYLGMTRDHYCALRNGRAHIPKRTAELIVLKAKAVASQEQSVSNSSDSLEEA' A
#
# COMPACT_ATOMS: atom_id res chain seq x y z
N MET A 1 0.47 1.48 19.32
CA MET A 1 0.76 1.54 17.88
C MET A 1 0.05 2.76 17.33
N ASP A 2 0.75 3.60 16.57
CA ASP A 2 0.19 4.90 16.16
C ASP A 2 -1.04 4.70 15.24
N PRO A 3 -2.18 5.37 15.51
CA PRO A 3 -3.41 5.17 14.74
C PRO A 3 -3.22 5.49 13.25
N ASN A 4 -2.38 6.47 12.93
CA ASN A 4 -2.03 6.84 11.57
C ASN A 4 -1.31 5.72 10.78
N LEU A 5 -0.56 4.87 11.49
CA LEU A 5 0.20 3.81 10.86
C LEU A 5 -0.67 2.60 10.55
N ASN A 6 -1.60 2.26 11.44
CA ASN A 6 -2.57 1.20 11.21
C ASN A 6 -3.44 1.51 9.99
N SER A 7 -3.97 2.74 9.93
CA SER A 7 -4.74 3.20 8.77
C SER A 7 -3.91 3.14 7.48
N ALA A 8 -2.61 3.44 7.52
CA ALA A 8 -1.75 3.34 6.35
C ALA A 8 -1.60 1.89 5.85
N PHE A 9 -1.46 0.92 6.75
CA PHE A 9 -1.42 -0.50 6.38
C PHE A 9 -2.75 -1.00 5.81
N ASP A 10 -3.88 -0.51 6.33
CA ASP A 10 -5.20 -0.83 5.80
C ASP A 10 -5.41 -0.23 4.41
N ILE A 11 -5.08 1.05 4.21
CA ILE A 11 -5.14 1.71 2.88
C ILE A 11 -4.30 0.94 1.86
N LEU A 12 -3.07 0.56 2.21
CA LEU A 12 -2.20 -0.19 1.30
C LEU A 12 -2.78 -1.58 0.97
N ARG A 13 -3.35 -2.29 1.95
CA ARG A 13 -4.05 -3.57 1.70
C ARG A 13 -5.23 -3.35 0.75
N ASP A 14 -6.07 -2.36 1.05
CA ASP A 14 -7.33 -2.16 0.36
C ASP A 14 -7.12 -1.72 -1.09
N LYS A 15 -6.11 -0.87 -1.34
CA LYS A 15 -5.81 -0.39 -2.69
C LYS A 15 -4.96 -1.35 -3.51
N LEU A 16 -4.07 -2.12 -2.90
CA LEU A 16 -3.21 -3.10 -3.59
C LEU A 16 -3.80 -4.52 -3.57
N GLY A 17 -4.96 -4.70 -2.92
CA GLY A 17 -5.73 -5.94 -2.82
C GLY A 17 -5.23 -6.94 -1.78
N THR A 18 -3.92 -7.12 -1.61
CA THR A 18 -3.37 -8.13 -0.67
C THR A 18 -2.20 -7.62 0.15
N HIS A 19 -1.95 -8.25 1.29
CA HIS A 19 -0.76 -8.00 2.11
C HIS A 19 0.55 -8.33 1.39
N GLY A 20 0.53 -9.32 0.49
CA GLY A 20 1.68 -9.64 -0.35
C GLY A 20 2.00 -8.50 -1.32
N ALA A 21 0.99 -7.98 -2.01
CA ALA A 21 1.14 -6.85 -2.93
C ALA A 21 1.60 -5.57 -2.19
N ALA A 22 1.02 -5.29 -1.02
CA ALA A 22 1.44 -4.16 -0.17
C ALA A 22 2.91 -4.28 0.29
N ALA A 23 3.34 -5.48 0.68
CA ALA A 23 4.73 -5.73 1.05
C ALA A 23 5.69 -5.54 -0.13
N SER A 24 5.35 -6.11 -1.31
CA SER A 24 6.14 -5.93 -2.54
C SER A 24 6.25 -4.46 -2.96
N TYR A 25 5.15 -3.69 -2.86
CA TYR A 25 5.13 -2.25 -3.15
C TYR A 25 6.02 -1.42 -2.20
N LEU A 26 6.14 -1.86 -0.95
CA LEU A 26 7.03 -1.28 0.04
C LEU A 26 8.47 -1.80 -0.06
N GLY A 27 8.74 -2.78 -0.93
CA GLY A 27 10.07 -3.38 -1.09
C GLY A 27 10.49 -4.27 0.09
N MET A 28 9.54 -4.93 0.75
CA MET A 28 9.81 -5.83 1.89
C MET A 28 9.09 -7.17 1.72
N THR A 29 9.48 -8.16 2.52
CA THR A 29 8.81 -9.46 2.52
C THR A 29 7.44 -9.37 3.22
N ARG A 30 6.51 -10.25 2.83
CA ARG A 30 5.19 -10.35 3.47
C ARG A 30 5.29 -10.60 4.97
N ASP A 31 6.23 -11.45 5.40
CA ASP A 31 6.39 -11.76 6.83
C ASP A 31 6.88 -10.55 7.61
N HIS A 32 7.83 -9.78 7.04
CA HIS A 32 8.29 -8.54 7.64
C HIS A 32 7.14 -7.52 7.74
N TYR A 33 6.36 -7.35 6.67
CA TYR A 33 5.17 -6.51 6.66
C TYR A 33 4.17 -6.88 7.77
N CYS A 34 3.84 -8.17 7.89
CA CYS A 34 2.94 -8.67 8.92
C CYS A 34 3.52 -8.49 10.34
N ALA A 35 4.83 -8.66 10.52
CA ALA A 35 5.49 -8.45 11.79
C ALA A 35 5.43 -6.97 12.22
N LEU A 36 5.65 -6.03 11.29
CA LEU A 36 5.49 -4.60 11.56
C LEU A 36 4.03 -4.28 11.91
N ARG A 37 3.06 -4.72 11.08
CA ARG A 37 1.63 -4.45 11.31
C ARG A 37 1.10 -5.00 12.64
N ASN A 38 1.52 -6.20 13.03
CA ASN A 38 1.07 -6.83 14.26
C ASN A 38 1.88 -6.38 15.49
N GLY A 39 2.78 -5.39 15.35
CA GLY A 39 3.62 -4.90 16.44
C GLY A 39 4.67 -5.89 16.94
N ARG A 40 4.98 -6.94 16.16
CA ARG A 40 5.99 -7.97 16.49
C ARG A 40 7.41 -7.58 16.10
N ALA A 41 7.56 -6.50 15.32
CA ALA A 41 8.85 -5.93 14.95
C ALA A 41 8.86 -4.42 15.21
N HIS A 42 10.04 -3.89 15.57
CA HIS A 42 10.22 -2.45 15.72
C HIS A 42 10.12 -1.75 14.36
N ILE A 43 9.40 -0.64 14.31
CA ILE A 43 9.23 0.19 13.13
C ILE A 43 10.05 1.46 13.33
N PRO A 44 11.20 1.61 12.67
CA PRO A 44 11.95 2.87 12.72
C PRO A 44 11.10 4.04 12.24
N LYS A 45 11.30 5.22 12.81
CA LYS A 45 10.55 6.44 12.45
C LYS A 45 10.53 6.70 10.93
N ARG A 46 11.68 6.57 10.28
CA ARG A 46 11.82 6.71 8.81
C ARG A 46 10.91 5.74 8.04
N THR A 47 10.81 4.49 8.50
CA THR A 47 9.96 3.47 7.89
C THR A 47 8.48 3.78 8.10
N ALA A 48 8.11 4.23 9.29
CA ALA A 48 6.75 4.66 9.59
C ALA A 48 6.31 5.81 8.67
N GLU A 49 7.16 6.84 8.52
CA GLU A 49 6.93 7.97 7.61
C GLU A 49 6.81 7.52 6.15
N LEU A 50 7.68 6.60 5.71
CA LEU A 50 7.61 6.02 4.36
C LEU A 50 6.29 5.30 4.11
N ILE A 51 5.84 4.47 5.05
CA ILE A 51 4.58 3.70 4.94
C ILE A 51 3.39 4.65 4.83
N VAL A 52 3.34 5.70 5.66
CA VAL A 52 2.27 6.71 5.60
C VAL A 52 2.30 7.48 4.28
N LEU A 53 3.48 7.88 3.80
CA LEU A 53 3.64 8.58 2.53
C LEU A 53 3.16 7.73 1.35
N LYS A 54 3.60 6.46 1.30
CA LYS A 54 3.21 5.48 0.29
C LYS A 54 1.69 5.23 0.31
N ALA A 55 1.10 5.07 1.48
CA ALA A 55 -0.34 4.88 1.63
C ALA A 55 -1.14 6.06 1.07
N LYS A 56 -0.71 7.31 1.39
CA LYS A 56 -1.31 8.52 0.83
C LYS A 56 -1.19 8.57 -0.69
N ALA A 57 -0.01 8.25 -1.23
CA ALA A 57 0.21 8.24 -2.67
C ALA A 57 -0.73 7.26 -3.40
N VAL A 58 -0.88 6.05 -2.88
CA VAL A 58 -1.78 5.04 -3.47
C VAL A 58 -3.25 5.45 -3.31
N ALA A 59 -3.64 6.04 -2.18
CA ALA A 59 -5.00 6.56 -1.99
C ALA A 59 -5.35 7.69 -2.96
N SER A 60 -4.39 8.53 -3.34
CA SER A 60 -4.59 9.62 -4.30
C SER A 60 -4.58 9.16 -5.77
N GLN A 61 -3.97 8.02 -6.10
CA GLN A 61 -3.87 7.54 -7.48
C GLN A 61 -5.19 7.05 -8.09
N GLU A 62 -6.20 6.76 -7.27
CA GLU A 62 -7.55 6.41 -7.77
C GLU A 62 -8.26 7.56 -8.52
N GLN A 63 -7.76 8.80 -8.43
CA GLN A 63 -8.31 9.92 -9.19
C GLN A 63 -7.77 10.04 -10.62
N SER A 64 -6.79 9.22 -11.05
CA SER A 64 -6.14 9.40 -12.36
C SER A 64 -6.21 8.21 -13.34
N VAL A 65 -7.03 7.19 -13.08
CA VAL A 65 -7.28 6.10 -14.05
C VAL A 65 -8.77 5.92 -14.32
N SER A 66 -9.35 6.99 -14.86
CA SER A 66 -10.46 6.88 -15.81
C SER A 66 -9.88 7.10 -17.21
N ASN A 67 -10.15 6.17 -18.13
CA ASN A 67 -9.71 6.06 -19.54
C ASN A 67 -8.36 5.34 -19.72
N SER A 68 -8.25 4.26 -20.52
CA SER A 68 -8.96 4.00 -21.78
C SER A 68 -9.24 2.51 -21.97
N SER A 69 -10.52 2.17 -22.10
CA SER A 69 -10.97 1.08 -22.96
C SER A 69 -10.85 1.60 -24.39
N ASP A 70 -9.90 1.11 -25.19
CA ASP A 70 -9.91 1.31 -26.63
C ASP A 70 -10.29 -0.02 -27.28
N SER A 71 -11.51 -0.03 -27.81
CA SER A 71 -12.09 -1.13 -28.58
C SER A 71 -11.40 -1.21 -29.94
N LEU A 72 -10.84 -2.36 -30.30
CA LEU A 72 -10.50 -2.65 -31.69
C LEU A 72 -11.60 -3.51 -32.29
N GLU A 73 -12.45 -2.86 -33.09
CA GLU A 73 -13.36 -3.46 -34.07
C GLU A 73 -12.56 -3.58 -35.38
N GLU A 74 -12.34 -4.80 -35.87
CA GLU A 74 -11.69 -5.06 -37.17
C GLU A 74 -12.73 -5.61 -38.16
N ALA A 75 -12.61 -5.10 -39.39
CA ALA A 75 -13.60 -5.03 -40.46
C ALA A 75 -13.81 -6.34 -41.25
#